data_AF-A0A5N7Y799-F1
#
_entry.id   AF-A0A5N7Y799-F1
#
_cell.length_a   1.000
_cell.length_b   1.000
_cell.length_c   1.000
_cell.angle_alpha   90.00
_cell.angle_beta   90.00
_cell.angle_gamma   90.00
#
_symmetry.space_group_name_H-M   'P 1'
#
loop_
_entity.id
_entity.type
_entity.pdbx_description
1 polymer ?
#
loop_
_entity_poly.entity_id
_entity_poly.type
_entity_poly.pdbx_seq_one_letter_code
_entity_poly.pdbx_strand_id
1 'polypeptide(L)' 'MTIPARKDISQIEDKERRFHVLAPASVVVALQVEAGKRCTDAWRLGGAVIQSWLEAGCPDHIERRHEVGQ' A
#
# COMPACT_ATOMS: atom_id res chain seq x y z
N MET A 1 -28.84 -1.72 -10.84
CA MET A 1 -27.45 -1.78 -11.32
C MET A 1 -26.77 -2.95 -10.63
N THR A 2 -26.44 -4.01 -11.37
CA THR A 2 -25.81 -5.21 -10.81
C THR A 2 -24.31 -5.00 -10.80
N ILE A 3 -23.69 -5.00 -9.61
CA ILE A 3 -22.23 -4.94 -9.49
C ILE A 3 -21.68 -6.22 -10.15
N PRO A 4 -20.77 -6.12 -11.14
CA PRO A 4 -20.23 -7.30 -11.79
C PRO A 4 -19.54 -8.20 -10.77
N ALA A 5 -19.74 -9.51 -10.89
CA ALA A 5 -19.14 -10.50 -10.02
C ALA A 5 -17.62 -10.28 -9.98
N ARG A 6 -17.04 -10.26 -8.77
CA ARG A 6 -15.59 -10.19 -8.61
C ARG A 6 -14.99 -11.38 -9.33
N LYS A 7 -14.00 -11.13 -10.19
CA LYS A 7 -13.23 -12.20 -10.80
C LYS A 7 -12.66 -13.08 -9.69
N ASP A 8 -12.68 -14.38 -9.92
CA ASP A 8 -12.04 -15.34 -9.02
C ASP A 8 -10.56 -14.97 -8.86
N ILE A 9 -10.04 -14.97 -7.63
CA ILE A 9 -8.65 -14.61 -7.33
C ILE A 9 -7.67 -15.48 -8.15
N SER A 10 -8.04 -16.74 -8.43
CA SER A 10 -7.26 -17.65 -9.27
C SER A 10 -7.14 -17.22 -10.74
N GLN A 11 -7.97 -16.28 -11.20
CA GLN A 11 -7.94 -15.70 -12.55
C GLN A 11 -7.28 -14.32 -12.60
N ILE A 12 -6.77 -13.81 -11.47
CA ILE A 12 -6.04 -12.56 -11.45
C ILE A 12 -4.61 -12.85 -11.88
N GLU A 13 -4.24 -12.29 -13.02
CA GLU A 13 -2.87 -12.33 -13.51
C GLU A 13 -1.97 -11.47 -12.61
N ASP A 14 -0.87 -12.05 -12.13
CA ASP A 14 0.11 -11.40 -11.26
C ASP A 14 1.01 -10.45 -12.04
N LYS A 15 0.38 -9.41 -12.59
CA LYS A 15 1.04 -8.32 -13.29
C LYS A 15 1.41 -7.24 -12.30
N GLU A 16 2.55 -6.58 -12.52
CA GLU A 16 2.86 -5.33 -11.84
C GLU A 16 1.72 -4.32 -12.06
N ARG A 17 1.03 -3.97 -10.96
CA ARG A 17 -0.05 -2.99 -10.95
C ARG A 17 0.30 -1.88 -9.97
N ARG A 18 0.22 -0.65 -10.44
CA ARG A 18 0.26 0.53 -9.57
C ARG A 18 -1.14 0.79 -9.06
N PHE A 19 -1.29 0.93 -7.74
CA PHE A 19 -2.51 1.38 -7.11
C PHE A 19 -2.19 2.55 -6.18
N HIS A 20 -3.17 3.45 -6.00
CA HIS A 20 -3.01 4.62 -5.15
C HIS A 20 -3.29 4.26 -3.69
N VAL A 21 -2.41 4.72 -2.80
CA VAL A 21 -2.57 4.59 -1.35
C VAL A 21 -2.65 5.98 -0.74
N LEU A 22 -3.61 6.18 0.17
CA LEU A 22 -3.71 7.41 0.93
C LEU A 22 -2.85 7.32 2.18
N ALA A 23 -1.99 8.31 2.40
CA ALA A 23 -1.16 8.42 3.59
C ALA A 23 -0.92 9.90 3.92
N PRO A 24 -0.62 10.25 5.19
CA PRO A 24 -0.15 11.59 5.54
C PRO A 24 1.08 11.99 4.71
N ALA A 25 1.21 13.29 4.42
CA ALA A 25 2.34 13.80 3.62
C ALA A 25 3.71 13.42 4.23
N SER A 26 3.82 13.41 5.56
CA SER A 26 5.03 13.00 6.27
C SER A 26 5.45 11.55 5.98
N VAL A 27 4.48 10.65 5.82
CA VAL A 27 4.72 9.24 5.46
C VAL A 27 5.23 9.13 4.02
N VAL A 28 4.63 9.88 3.09
CA VAL A 28 5.06 9.92 1.69
C VAL A 28 6.51 10.40 1.58
N VAL A 29 6.86 11.48 2.28
CA VAL A 29 8.23 12.02 2.31
C VAL A 29 9.20 11.01 2.91
N ALA A 30 8.85 10.37 4.03
CA ALA A 30 9.70 9.35 4.65
C ALA A 30 9.97 8.17 3.70
N LEU A 31 8.94 7.71 2.96
CA LEU A 31 9.07 6.66 1.96
C LEU A 31 10.01 7.07 0.81
N GLN A 32 9.89 8.30 0.31
CA GLN A 32 10.75 8.81 -0.76
C GLN A 32 12.22 8.91 -0.32
N VAL A 33 12.47 9.39 0.90
CA VAL A 33 13.83 9.44 1.47
C VAL A 33 14.43 8.05 1.58
N GLU A 34 13.66 7.08 2.06
CA GLU A 34 14.13 5.69 2.20
C GLU A 34 14.37 5.03 0.84
N ALA A 35 13.51 5.29 -0.16
CA ALA A 35 13.70 4.82 -1.52
C ALA A 35 15.01 5.36 -2.12
N GLY A 36 15.30 6.65 -1.91
CA GLY A 36 16.55 7.28 -2.32
C GLY A 36 17.79 6.63 -1.71
N LYS A 37 17.76 6.32 -0.41
CA LYS A 37 18.86 5.61 0.29
C LYS A 37 19.13 4.21 -0.26
N ARG A 38 18.09 3.56 -0.80
CA ARG A 38 18.14 2.19 -1.33
C ARG A 38 18.35 2.13 -2.85
N CYS A 39 18.58 3.28 -3.49
CA CYS A 39 18.70 3.38 -4.96
C CYS A 39 17.52 2.74 -5.69
N THR A 40 16.29 2.90 -5.17
CA THR A 40 15.05 2.38 -5.76
C THR A 40 14.00 3.49 -5.83
N ASP A 41 12.90 3.24 -6.52
CA ASP A 41 11.78 4.19 -6.57
C ASP A 41 10.75 3.91 -5.48
N ALA A 42 10.00 4.95 -5.11
CA ALA A 42 9.00 4.87 -4.05
C ALA A 42 7.83 3.92 -4.36
N TRP A 43 7.54 3.65 -5.64
CA TRP A 43 6.48 2.70 -6.02
C TRP A 43 6.92 1.26 -5.74
N ARG A 44 8.14 0.90 -6.13
CA ARG A 44 8.71 -0.42 -5.85
C ARG A 44 8.90 -0.64 -4.36
N LEU A 45 9.45 0.35 -3.64
CA LEU A 45 9.62 0.23 -2.19
C LEU A 45 8.26 0.15 -1.47
N GLY A 46 7.31 1.00 -1.85
CA GLY A 46 5.97 0.98 -1.27
C GLY A 46 5.24 -0.35 -1.50
N GLY A 47 5.33 -0.90 -2.71
CA GLY A 47 4.77 -2.20 -3.04
C GLY A 47 5.36 -3.33 -2.18
N ALA A 48 6.70 -3.37 -2.05
CA ALA A 48 7.38 -4.36 -1.21
C ALA A 48 6.97 -4.26 0.27
N VAL A 49 6.87 -3.04 0.81
CA VAL A 49 6.42 -2.82 2.20
C VAL A 49 5.00 -3.33 2.41
N ILE A 50 4.07 -3.04 1.49
CA ILE A 50 2.69 -3.51 1.59
C ILE A 50 2.61 -5.03 1.45
N GLN A 51 3.38 -5.62 0.53
CA GLN A 51 3.46 -7.07 0.38
C GLN A 51 3.93 -7.73 1.68
N SER A 52 5.05 -7.28 2.24
CA SER A 52 5.56 -7.82 3.50
C SER A 52 4.57 -7.66 4.66
N TRP A 53 3.84 -6.54 4.70
CA TRP A 53 2.79 -6.34 5.70
C TRP A 53 1.62 -7.33 5.54
N LEU A 54 1.18 -7.59 4.31
CA LEU A 54 0.12 -8.58 4.03
C LEU A 54 0.56 -10.01 4.34
N GLU A 55 1.81 -10.36 4.00
CA GLU A 55 2.41 -11.67 4.30
C GLU A 55 2.55 -11.93 5.81
N ALA A 56 2.79 -10.87 6.59
CA ALA A 56 2.86 -10.94 8.04
C ALA A 56 1.48 -11.10 8.74
N GLY A 57 0.38 -11.00 7.99
CA GLY A 57 -0.98 -10.97 8.51
C GLY A 57 -1.44 -9.55 8.83
N CYS A 58 -2.56 -9.15 8.23
CA CYS A 58 -3.18 -7.84 8.49
C CYS A 58 -3.75 -7.82 9.92
N PRO A 59 -3.46 -6.78 10.74
CA PRO A 59 -4.09 -6.64 12.05
C PRO A 59 -5.62 -6.54 11.94
N ASP A 60 -6.33 -7.22 12.84
CA ASP A 60 -7.80 -7.15 12.90
C ASP A 60 -8.33 -5.74 13.21
N HIS A 61 -7.48 -4.89 13.80
CA HIS A 61 -7.80 -3.51 14.12
C HIS A 61 -6.74 -2.56 13.56
N ILE A 62 -7.18 -1.60 12.73
CA ILE A 62 -6.34 -0.51 12.23
C ILE A 62 -6.70 0.75 13.01
N GLU A 63 -5.91 1.07 14.03
CA GLU A 63 -6.06 2.34 14.75
C GLU A 63 -5.58 3.48 13.84
N ARG A 64 -6.50 4.36 13.44
CA ARG A 64 -6.09 5.62 12.85
C ARG A 64 -5.36 6.41 13.92
N ARG A 65 -4.08 6.72 13.66
CA ARG A 65 -3.34 7.71 14.45
C ARG A 65 -4.20 8.96 14.51
N HIS A 66 -4.61 9.37 15.72
CA HIS A 66 -5.49 10.52 15.92
C HIS A 66 -4.99 11.70 15.08
N GLU A 67 -5.85 12.22 14.21
CA GLU A 67 -5.61 13.47 13.50
C GLU A 67 -5.52 14.57 14.56
N VAL A 68 -4.30 15.06 14.80
CA VAL A 68 -4.10 16.24 15.65
C VAL A 68 -4.46 17.45 14.79
N GLY A 69 -5.67 17.99 14.99
CA GLY A 69 -6.07 19.31 14.49
C GLY A 69 -7.34 19.30 13.64
N GLN A 70 -8.47 19.57 14.30
CA GLN A 70 -9.54 20.40 13.70
C GLN A 70 -9.17 21.87 13.87
#